data_AF-A0A2E3ZGX7-F1
#
_entry.id   AF-A0A2E3ZGX7-F1
#
_cell.length_a   1.000
_cell.length_b   1.000
_cell.length_c   1.000
_cell.angle_alpha   90.00
_cell.angle_beta   90.00
_cell.angle_gamma   90.00
#
_symmetry.space_group_name_H-M   'P 1'
#
loop_
_entity.id
_entity.type
_entity.pdbx_description
1 polymer ?
#
loop_
_entity_poly.entity_id
_entity_poly.type
_entity_poly.pdbx_seq_one_letter_code
_entity_poly.pdbx_strand_id
1 'polypeptide(L)'
;MALLWEISHDLLAELVQIGITHAPFPPPPHLFEGIPVIEPAPDTIAQQAITVDVLDKAGFKRIIASYLETERPDYVRRAIDEERVLNKYILETQDRIADHFLKERISEWLRAGLDEITPDSDRWFWGMALFTGACILRPSCIQEDGFHLLESIALGRPPGRWQTRVASGPHHLDWNGLESDEETVEIHIDGAIAAAWLLDIVDSVGNSPLPEAWWIELVNRSHLYVPLRMGERIEKRFTGTEWSSILIQIIPHLLRIDTYQAEAIVNEILASGGEKERIEIASLAERIVSESIQIAKLIIDASIDEENDAAVIATSALSILAHHDPSAFMSRAMKVSQHRNPRVRRRFVDSGLRMAMQIDPIDKKGILVNLIKFNDENSRIRVERFAKEMAQMNPDAGITLVDRLAKVGIEFRLSE
;
A
#
# COMPACT_ATOMS: atom_id res chain seq x y z
N MET A 1 -26.29 16.07 21.99
CA MET A 1 -25.21 17.10 21.87
C MET A 1 -24.45 17.37 23.16
N ALA A 2 -25.09 17.66 24.31
CA ALA A 2 -24.35 17.91 25.57
C ALA A 2 -23.54 16.70 26.07
N LEU A 3 -24.12 15.50 26.05
CA LEU A 3 -23.41 14.27 26.41
C LEU A 3 -22.24 13.96 25.46
N LEU A 4 -22.45 14.10 24.15
CA LEU A 4 -21.40 13.91 23.14
C LEU A 4 -20.24 14.89 23.35
N TRP A 5 -20.54 16.14 23.73
CA TRP A 5 -19.54 17.14 24.06
C TRP A 5 -18.68 16.70 25.25
N GLU A 6 -19.32 16.29 26.34
CA GLU A 6 -18.63 15.83 27.56
C GLU A 6 -17.71 14.63 27.24
N ILE A 7 -18.23 13.61 26.56
CA ILE A 7 -17.44 12.44 26.12
C ILE A 7 -16.24 12.87 25.25
N SER A 8 -16.48 13.72 24.25
CA SER A 8 -15.42 14.13 23.32
C SER A 8 -14.35 14.99 24.01
N HIS A 9 -14.76 15.82 24.97
CA HIS A 9 -13.88 16.65 25.76
C HIS A 9 -13.02 15.81 26.72
N ASP A 10 -13.62 14.87 27.44
CA ASP A 10 -12.92 13.97 28.35
C ASP A 10 -11.87 13.13 27.60
N LEU A 11 -12.24 12.64 26.40
CA LEU A 11 -11.32 11.94 25.52
C LEU A 11 -10.17 12.83 25.06
N LEU A 12 -10.47 14.05 24.59
CA LEU A 12 -9.43 15.01 24.19
C LEU A 12 -8.46 15.28 25.34
N ALA A 13 -8.99 15.50 26.55
CA ALA A 13 -8.17 15.75 27.73
C ALA A 13 -7.28 14.55 28.06
N GLU A 14 -7.82 13.33 28.03
CA GLU A 14 -7.04 12.10 28.23
C GLU A 14 -5.93 11.96 27.18
N LEU A 15 -6.23 12.16 25.90
CA LEU A 15 -5.24 12.06 24.82
C LEU A 15 -4.15 13.11 24.96
N VAL A 16 -4.49 14.37 25.27
CA VAL A 16 -3.48 15.42 25.53
C VAL A 16 -2.58 15.02 26.70
N GLN A 17 -3.16 14.51 27.80
CA GLN A 17 -2.38 14.08 28.98
C GLN A 17 -1.43 12.93 28.65
N ILE A 18 -1.85 11.97 27.82
CA ILE A 18 -0.95 10.91 27.34
C ILE A 18 0.13 11.49 26.42
N GLY A 19 -0.24 12.37 25.49
CA GLY A 19 0.69 12.95 24.52
C GLY A 19 1.83 13.74 25.17
N ILE A 20 1.53 14.55 26.20
CA ILE A 20 2.56 15.35 26.89
C ILE A 20 3.61 14.50 27.62
N THR A 21 3.34 13.21 27.90
CA THR A 21 4.34 12.32 28.50
C THR A 21 5.54 12.06 27.59
N HIS A 22 5.40 12.36 26.30
CA HIS A 22 6.46 12.26 25.30
C HIS A 22 7.19 13.58 25.03
N ALA A 23 6.82 14.68 25.70
CA ALA A 23 7.55 15.93 25.61
C ALA A 23 9.02 15.76 26.07
N PRO A 24 9.98 16.55 25.55
CA PRO A 24 9.80 17.72 24.71
C PRO A 24 9.37 17.39 23.27
N PHE A 25 8.51 18.23 22.70
CA PHE A 25 8.08 18.14 21.32
C PHE A 25 9.09 18.81 20.37
N PRO A 26 9.21 18.33 19.12
CA PRO A 26 9.94 19.03 18.07
C PRO A 26 9.43 20.47 17.89
N PRO A 27 10.31 21.43 17.56
CA PRO A 27 9.90 22.81 17.32
C PRO A 27 8.96 22.91 16.10
N PRO A 28 8.08 23.93 16.04
CA PRO A 28 7.24 24.15 14.87
C PRO A 28 8.10 24.44 13.63
N PRO A 29 7.68 23.97 12.44
CA PRO A 29 8.38 24.25 11.19
C PRO A 29 8.52 25.74 10.88
N HIS A 30 7.48 26.53 11.19
CA HIS A 30 7.44 27.96 10.90
C HIS A 30 7.50 28.78 12.18
N LEU A 31 8.28 29.86 12.12
CA LEU A 31 8.49 30.80 13.22
C LEU A 31 8.52 32.22 12.69
N PHE A 32 8.12 33.16 13.53
CA PHE A 32 8.37 34.57 13.25
C PHE A 32 9.87 34.87 13.33
N GLU A 33 10.37 35.57 12.32
CA GLU A 33 11.77 35.97 12.25
C GLU A 33 12.19 36.74 13.51
N GLY A 34 13.26 36.28 14.17
CA GLY A 34 13.80 36.90 15.38
C GLY A 34 13.10 36.55 16.70
N ILE A 35 12.08 35.68 16.69
CA ILE A 35 11.44 35.18 17.91
C ILE A 35 11.97 33.77 18.24
N PRO A 36 12.63 33.55 19.39
CA PRO A 36 13.07 32.22 19.78
C PRO A 36 11.86 31.35 20.17
N VAL A 37 11.91 30.06 19.81
CA VAL A 37 10.94 29.08 20.30
C VAL A 37 11.22 28.81 21.77
N ILE A 38 10.21 29.03 22.61
CA ILE A 38 10.21 28.57 23.98
C ILE A 38 9.07 27.57 24.08
N GLU A 39 9.40 26.28 24.08
CA GLU A 39 8.41 25.24 24.36
C GLU A 39 7.87 25.45 25.79
N PRO A 40 6.54 25.58 25.96
CA PRO A 40 5.94 25.64 27.29
C PRO A 40 6.19 24.33 28.05
N ALA A 41 6.18 24.38 29.39
CA ALA A 41 6.27 23.15 30.18
C ALA A 41 5.11 22.19 29.82
N PRO A 42 5.32 20.85 29.86
CA PRO A 42 4.30 19.88 29.45
C PRO A 42 2.93 20.10 30.12
N ASP A 43 2.91 20.38 31.43
CA ASP A 43 1.69 20.69 32.18
C ASP A 43 0.99 21.96 31.67
N THR A 44 1.76 22.94 31.20
CA THR A 44 1.23 24.18 30.61
C THR A 44 0.59 23.90 29.25
N ILE A 45 1.22 23.09 28.40
CA ILE A 45 0.67 22.65 27.11
C ILE A 45 -0.69 21.97 27.35
N ALA A 46 -0.75 21.03 28.28
CA ALA A 46 -1.98 20.32 28.59
C ALA A 46 -3.07 21.23 29.17
N GLN A 47 -2.71 22.08 30.14
CA GLN A 47 -3.66 23.02 30.73
C GLN A 47 -4.25 23.95 29.67
N GLN A 48 -3.42 24.51 28.79
CA GLN A 48 -3.86 25.40 27.72
C GLN A 48 -4.78 24.69 26.72
N ALA A 49 -4.35 23.55 26.17
CA ALA A 49 -5.11 22.78 25.19
C ALA A 49 -6.50 22.38 25.72
N ILE A 50 -6.55 21.84 26.94
CA ILE A 50 -7.79 21.42 27.60
C ILE A 50 -8.68 22.62 27.87
N THR A 51 -8.14 23.71 28.42
CA THR A 51 -8.93 24.91 28.75
C THR A 51 -9.51 25.56 27.49
N VAL A 52 -8.73 25.67 26.42
CA VAL A 52 -9.19 26.22 25.14
C VAL A 52 -10.31 25.37 24.57
N ASP A 53 -10.21 24.04 24.61
CA ASP A 53 -11.30 23.18 24.17
C ASP A 53 -12.56 23.38 25.02
N VAL A 54 -12.48 23.38 26.36
CA VAL A 54 -13.64 23.66 27.25
C VAL A 54 -14.39 24.94 26.84
N LEU A 55 -13.64 25.98 26.49
CA LEU A 55 -14.18 27.29 26.13
C LEU A 55 -14.76 27.29 24.70
N ASP A 56 -14.19 26.50 23.77
CA ASP A 56 -14.57 26.44 22.36
C ASP A 56 -15.72 25.46 22.05
N LYS A 57 -16.84 25.62 22.77
CA LYS A 57 -18.08 24.87 22.49
C LYS A 57 -18.64 25.16 21.10
N ALA A 58 -18.32 26.31 20.52
CA ALA A 58 -18.76 26.70 19.19
C ALA A 58 -18.01 25.92 18.10
N GLY A 59 -16.68 25.78 18.23
CA GLY A 59 -15.86 24.98 17.32
C GLY A 59 -16.30 23.52 17.28
N PHE A 60 -16.56 22.91 18.45
CA PHE A 60 -17.13 21.57 18.50
C PHE A 60 -18.46 21.44 17.75
N LYS A 61 -19.41 22.35 18.03
CA LYS A 61 -20.70 22.33 17.34
C LYS A 61 -20.54 22.46 15.82
N ARG A 62 -19.60 23.30 15.36
CA ARG A 62 -19.31 23.47 13.93
C ARG A 62 -18.77 22.17 13.31
N ILE A 63 -17.79 21.54 13.94
CA ILE A 63 -17.21 20.28 13.46
C ILE A 63 -18.29 19.19 13.35
N ILE A 64 -19.06 18.98 14.42
CA ILE A 64 -20.11 17.96 14.42
C ILE A 64 -21.23 18.27 13.42
N ALA A 65 -21.63 19.54 13.31
CA ALA A 65 -22.65 19.93 12.33
C ALA A 65 -22.18 19.66 10.90
N SER A 66 -20.95 20.04 10.56
CA SER A 66 -20.35 19.78 9.24
C SER A 66 -20.31 18.29 8.92
N TYR A 67 -19.91 17.46 9.87
CA TYR A 67 -19.91 16.00 9.70
C TYR A 67 -21.31 15.44 9.46
N LEU A 68 -22.28 15.86 10.26
CA LEU A 68 -23.67 15.41 10.16
C LEU A 68 -24.42 15.99 8.94
N GLU A 69 -23.87 16.96 8.23
CA GLU A 69 -24.40 17.41 6.94
C GLU A 69 -23.98 16.44 5.83
N THR A 70 -22.71 16.04 5.81
CA THR A 70 -22.14 15.17 4.76
C THR A 70 -22.45 13.70 4.98
N GLU A 71 -22.19 13.17 6.17
CA GLU A 71 -22.15 11.73 6.49
C GLU A 71 -23.46 11.18 7.09
N ARG A 72 -24.51 12.00 7.15
CA ARG A 72 -25.81 11.57 7.71
C ARG A 72 -26.47 10.52 6.81
N PRO A 73 -26.89 9.37 7.36
CA PRO A 73 -27.57 8.35 6.60
C PRO A 73 -28.92 8.81 6.02
N ASP A 74 -29.26 8.28 4.85
CA ASP A 74 -30.51 8.61 4.15
C ASP A 74 -31.77 8.30 4.96
N TYR A 75 -31.76 7.24 5.77
CA TYR A 75 -32.92 6.90 6.61
C TYR A 75 -33.19 7.95 7.70
N VAL A 76 -32.15 8.68 8.14
CA VAL A 76 -32.29 9.80 9.09
C VAL A 76 -32.88 10.99 8.36
N ARG A 77 -32.32 11.36 7.19
CA ARG A 77 -32.78 12.50 6.37
C ARG A 77 -34.25 12.38 5.95
N ARG A 78 -34.74 11.17 5.72
CA ARG A 78 -36.10 10.90 5.23
C ARG A 78 -37.09 10.53 6.34
N ALA A 79 -36.68 10.62 7.61
CA ALA A 79 -37.55 10.29 8.72
C ALA A 79 -38.66 11.34 8.90
N ILE A 80 -39.85 10.89 9.30
CA ILE A 80 -41.00 11.77 9.61
C ILE A 80 -40.69 12.67 10.81
N ASP A 81 -39.97 12.13 11.79
CA ASP A 81 -39.44 12.85 12.95
C ASP A 81 -37.91 12.80 12.88
N GLU A 82 -37.35 13.66 12.04
CA GLU A 82 -35.91 13.72 11.78
C GLU A 82 -35.11 13.99 13.05
N GLU A 83 -35.59 14.89 13.92
CA GLU A 83 -34.88 15.27 15.15
C GLU A 83 -34.73 14.07 16.10
N ARG A 84 -35.81 13.30 16.31
CA ARG A 84 -35.75 12.11 17.17
C ARG A 84 -34.82 11.04 16.59
N VAL A 85 -34.91 10.78 15.29
CA VAL A 85 -34.08 9.75 14.63
C VAL A 85 -32.62 10.18 14.60
N LEU A 86 -32.33 11.47 14.38
CA LEU A 86 -30.98 12.03 14.44
C LEU A 86 -30.39 11.91 15.85
N ASN A 87 -31.15 12.25 16.89
CA ASN A 87 -30.69 12.10 18.27
C ASN A 87 -30.35 10.64 18.60
N LYS A 88 -31.20 9.69 18.15
CA LYS A 88 -30.93 8.27 18.29
C LYS A 88 -29.66 7.85 17.55
N TYR A 89 -29.49 8.29 16.31
CA TYR A 89 -28.30 8.01 15.50
C TYR A 89 -27.02 8.54 16.16
N ILE A 90 -27.04 9.77 16.68
CA ILE A 90 -25.90 10.38 17.38
C ILE A 90 -25.53 9.54 18.61
N LEU A 91 -26.51 9.06 19.37
CA LEU A 91 -26.26 8.19 20.53
C LEU A 91 -25.66 6.84 20.12
N GLU A 92 -26.17 6.23 19.05
CA GLU A 92 -25.68 4.93 18.54
C GLU A 92 -24.29 5.02 17.90
N THR A 93 -23.87 6.21 17.45
CA THR A 93 -22.60 6.41 16.73
C THR A 93 -21.64 7.37 17.43
N GLN A 94 -21.87 7.62 18.73
CA GLN A 94 -21.15 8.63 19.51
C GLN A 94 -19.62 8.46 19.46
N ASP A 95 -19.12 7.22 19.52
CA ASP A 95 -17.68 6.96 19.50
C ASP A 95 -17.05 7.34 18.15
N ARG A 96 -17.72 7.02 17.04
CA ARG A 96 -17.27 7.40 15.69
C ARG A 96 -17.33 8.91 15.48
N ILE A 97 -18.36 9.56 16.03
CA ILE A 97 -18.49 11.02 15.96
C ILE A 97 -17.40 11.70 16.81
N ALA A 98 -17.05 11.12 17.97
CA ALA A 98 -15.95 11.58 18.80
C ALA A 98 -14.60 11.41 18.08
N ASP A 99 -14.37 10.26 17.43
CA ASP A 99 -13.18 10.02 16.60
C ASP A 99 -13.03 11.08 15.51
N HIS A 100 -14.12 11.38 14.79
CA HIS A 100 -14.12 12.45 13.80
C HIS A 100 -13.81 13.81 14.41
N PHE A 101 -14.40 14.15 15.55
CA PHE A 101 -14.10 15.40 16.25
C PHE A 101 -12.62 15.52 16.61
N LEU A 102 -12.02 14.47 17.18
CA LEU A 102 -10.61 14.45 17.56
C LEU A 102 -9.71 14.67 16.34
N LYS A 103 -9.97 13.96 15.23
CA LYS A 103 -9.24 14.13 13.97
C LYS A 103 -9.33 15.56 13.44
N GLU A 104 -10.53 16.14 13.38
CA GLU A 104 -10.72 17.50 12.90
C GLU A 104 -10.07 18.52 13.85
N ARG A 105 -10.11 18.28 15.16
CA ARG A 105 -9.44 19.15 16.14
C ARG A 105 -7.92 19.14 15.99
N ILE A 106 -7.31 17.96 15.82
CA ILE A 106 -5.89 17.83 15.48
C ILE A 106 -5.59 18.62 14.21
N SER A 107 -6.39 18.42 13.17
CA SER A 107 -6.23 19.08 11.87
C SER A 107 -6.32 20.61 11.98
N GLU A 108 -7.25 21.15 12.78
CA GLU A 108 -7.41 22.58 12.99
C GLU A 108 -6.24 23.22 13.75
N TRP A 109 -5.72 22.56 14.78
CA TRP A 109 -4.57 23.03 15.53
C TRP A 109 -3.30 22.96 14.69
N LEU A 110 -3.05 21.84 14.00
CA LEU A 110 -1.91 21.71 13.08
C LEU A 110 -2.01 22.69 11.92
N ARG A 111 -3.20 22.98 11.39
CA ARG A 111 -3.39 23.97 10.31
C ARG A 111 -2.92 25.36 10.71
N ALA A 112 -3.17 25.76 11.96
CA ALA A 112 -2.70 27.05 12.47
C ALA A 112 -1.21 27.02 12.85
N GLY A 113 -0.72 25.91 13.40
CA GLY A 113 0.70 25.75 13.74
C GLY A 113 1.62 25.67 12.51
N LEU A 114 1.11 25.15 11.39
CA LEU A 114 1.82 25.01 10.13
C LEU A 114 1.54 26.16 9.14
N ASP A 115 0.87 27.23 9.57
CA ASP A 115 0.65 28.39 8.71
C ASP A 115 1.96 29.16 8.51
N GLU A 116 2.35 29.35 7.25
CA GLU A 116 3.62 30.00 6.89
C GLU A 116 3.63 31.50 7.13
N ILE A 117 2.45 32.13 7.07
CA ILE A 117 2.30 33.58 7.11
C ILE A 117 2.08 34.01 8.57
N THR A 118 1.29 33.26 9.31
CA THR A 118 0.94 33.51 10.71
C THR A 118 1.05 32.22 11.53
N PRO A 119 2.27 31.72 11.79
CA PRO A 119 2.46 30.49 12.55
C PRO A 119 2.00 30.66 14.01
N ASP A 120 1.22 29.70 14.50
CA ASP A 120 0.77 29.63 15.88
C ASP A 120 1.50 28.52 16.65
N SER A 121 2.57 28.88 17.36
CA SER A 121 3.40 27.92 18.09
C SER A 121 2.64 27.20 19.22
N ASP A 122 1.68 27.86 19.87
CA ASP A 122 0.89 27.23 20.93
C ASP A 122 0.01 26.12 20.33
N ARG A 123 -0.67 26.41 19.22
CA ARG A 123 -1.48 25.41 18.51
C ARG A 123 -0.66 24.30 17.87
N TRP A 124 0.59 24.57 17.48
CA TRP A 124 1.52 23.51 17.12
C TRP A 124 1.70 22.51 18.27
N PHE A 125 2.06 22.99 19.46
CA PHE A 125 2.28 22.12 20.62
C PHE A 125 1.00 21.40 21.06
N TRP A 126 -0.16 22.06 21.04
CA TRP A 126 -1.44 21.41 21.35
C TRP A 126 -1.80 20.33 20.32
N GLY A 127 -1.59 20.63 19.04
CA GLY A 127 -1.80 19.69 17.93
C GLY A 127 -0.89 18.48 18.05
N MET A 128 0.40 18.68 18.32
CA MET A 128 1.37 17.60 18.52
C MET A 128 1.04 16.75 19.75
N ALA A 129 0.67 17.36 20.87
CA ALA A 129 0.26 16.64 22.08
C ALA A 129 -0.98 15.76 21.80
N LEU A 130 -2.04 16.34 21.23
CA LEU A 130 -3.26 15.59 20.93
C LEU A 130 -3.03 14.49 19.88
N PHE A 131 -2.24 14.77 18.83
CA PHE A 131 -1.96 13.78 17.79
C PHE A 131 -1.11 12.63 18.31
N THR A 132 -0.10 12.92 19.15
CA THR A 132 0.70 11.89 19.82
C THR A 132 -0.16 11.02 20.72
N GLY A 133 -1.03 11.63 21.53
CA GLY A 133 -2.00 10.90 22.36
C GLY A 133 -2.92 10.01 21.54
N ALA A 134 -3.46 10.52 20.44
CA ALA A 134 -4.29 9.76 19.50
C ALA A 134 -3.54 8.55 18.92
N CYS A 135 -2.27 8.70 18.55
CA CYS A 135 -1.43 7.61 18.07
C CYS A 135 -1.28 6.47 19.08
N ILE A 136 -1.25 6.80 20.37
CA ILE A 136 -0.98 5.84 21.45
C ILE A 136 -2.26 5.18 21.93
N LEU A 137 -3.29 5.96 22.25
CA LEU A 137 -4.46 5.48 22.99
C LEU A 137 -5.70 5.28 22.12
N ARG A 138 -5.82 6.02 21.00
CA ARG A 138 -7.02 6.01 20.16
C ARG A 138 -6.71 5.99 18.67
N PRO A 139 -5.98 4.97 18.18
CA PRO A 139 -5.56 4.91 16.79
C PRO A 139 -6.72 4.93 15.79
N SER A 140 -7.92 4.46 16.20
CA SER A 140 -9.13 4.45 15.35
C SER A 140 -9.49 5.81 14.76
N CYS A 141 -9.19 6.92 15.46
CA CYS A 141 -9.54 8.25 14.98
C CYS A 141 -8.63 8.78 13.86
N ILE A 142 -7.45 8.18 13.67
CA ILE A 142 -6.43 8.62 12.72
C ILE A 142 -5.89 7.48 11.84
N GLN A 143 -6.45 6.28 11.95
CA GLN A 143 -5.94 5.11 11.22
C GLN A 143 -5.99 5.33 9.71
N GLU A 144 -7.12 5.80 9.19
CA GLU A 144 -7.34 5.94 7.74
C GLU A 144 -6.57 7.13 7.15
N ASP A 145 -6.59 8.29 7.82
CA ASP A 145 -6.10 9.55 7.24
C ASP A 145 -4.93 10.20 7.99
N GLY A 146 -4.45 9.59 9.08
CA GLY A 146 -3.38 10.16 9.90
C GLY A 146 -2.06 10.32 9.15
N PHE A 147 -1.80 9.50 8.13
CA PHE A 147 -0.64 9.66 7.26
C PHE A 147 -0.66 10.99 6.48
N HIS A 148 -1.84 11.56 6.19
CA HIS A 148 -1.93 12.89 5.59
C HIS A 148 -1.52 14.01 6.55
N LEU A 149 -1.79 13.83 7.85
CA LEU A 149 -1.32 14.76 8.89
C LEU A 149 0.19 14.65 9.06
N LEU A 150 0.75 13.44 9.06
CA LEU A 150 2.19 13.21 9.03
C LEU A 150 2.87 13.85 7.82
N GLU A 151 2.30 13.69 6.62
CA GLU A 151 2.80 14.36 5.42
C GLU A 151 2.74 15.88 5.57
N SER A 152 1.62 16.42 6.06
CA SER A 152 1.46 17.87 6.27
C SER A 152 2.55 18.42 7.20
N ILE A 153 2.84 17.69 8.28
CA ILE A 153 3.95 18.00 9.20
C ILE A 153 5.29 17.93 8.46
N ALA A 154 5.58 16.84 7.73
CA ALA A 154 6.83 16.66 7.00
C ALA A 154 7.09 17.76 5.95
N LEU A 155 6.03 18.22 5.28
CA LEU A 155 6.09 19.30 4.31
C LEU A 155 6.14 20.69 4.95
N GLY A 156 5.86 20.80 6.25
CA GLY A 156 5.64 22.09 6.90
C GLY A 156 4.44 22.83 6.30
N ARG A 157 3.40 22.13 5.86
CA ARG A 157 2.24 22.73 5.16
C ARG A 157 0.94 22.44 5.92
N PRO A 158 -0.02 23.37 5.95
CA PRO A 158 -1.28 23.14 6.64
C PRO A 158 -2.10 21.97 6.04
N PRO A 159 -2.74 21.10 6.87
CA PRO A 159 -3.59 20.02 6.39
C PRO A 159 -4.75 20.51 5.51
N GLY A 160 -5.02 19.75 4.44
CA GLY A 160 -6.07 20.04 3.44
C GLY A 160 -5.62 20.88 2.24
N ARG A 161 -4.33 21.26 2.16
CA ARG A 161 -3.71 21.83 0.96
C ARG A 161 -2.83 20.77 0.29
N TRP A 162 -3.44 19.79 -0.39
CA TRP A 162 -2.69 18.72 -1.05
C TRP A 162 -1.90 19.25 -2.24
N GLN A 163 -0.58 19.06 -2.20
CA GLN A 163 0.38 19.51 -3.22
C GLN A 163 0.56 18.50 -4.36
N THR A 164 0.17 17.24 -4.16
CA THR A 164 0.07 16.26 -5.26
C THR A 164 -1.18 16.55 -6.09
N ARG A 165 -1.16 17.65 -6.86
CA ARG A 165 -2.06 17.75 -8.01
C ARG A 165 -1.69 16.61 -8.94
N VAL A 166 -2.67 15.81 -9.33
CA VAL A 166 -2.50 14.87 -10.45
C VAL A 166 -2.00 15.71 -11.62
N ALA A 167 -0.81 15.42 -12.13
CA ALA A 167 -0.28 16.09 -13.32
C ALA A 167 -1.40 16.09 -14.37
N SER A 168 -1.74 17.27 -14.92
CA SER A 168 -2.78 17.37 -15.94
C SER A 168 -2.40 16.47 -17.10
N GLY A 169 -3.14 15.39 -17.30
CA GLY A 169 -2.90 14.45 -18.39
C GLY A 169 -3.58 14.90 -19.68
N PRO A 170 -3.30 14.25 -20.82
CA PRO A 170 -3.91 14.59 -22.11
C PRO A 170 -5.44 14.61 -22.16
N HIS A 171 -6.09 14.03 -21.15
CA HIS A 171 -7.52 13.95 -21.01
C HIS A 171 -8.12 15.03 -20.10
N HIS A 172 -7.29 15.87 -19.46
CA HIS A 172 -7.72 16.95 -18.58
C HIS A 172 -7.80 18.28 -19.35
N LEU A 173 -8.81 19.09 -19.05
CA LEU A 173 -9.06 20.39 -19.71
C LEU A 173 -7.91 21.39 -19.52
N ASP A 174 -7.13 21.22 -18.46
CA ASP A 174 -6.03 22.11 -18.07
C ASP A 174 -4.66 21.64 -18.63
N TRP A 175 -4.62 20.60 -19.48
CA TRP A 175 -3.39 20.13 -20.10
C TRP A 175 -2.99 21.01 -21.29
N ASN A 176 -1.83 21.67 -21.15
CA ASN A 176 -1.29 22.59 -22.16
C ASN A 176 -0.24 21.95 -23.07
N GLY A 177 -0.03 20.63 -23.00
CA GLY A 177 0.94 19.91 -23.83
C GLY A 177 2.40 20.14 -23.49
N LEU A 178 2.70 20.97 -22.49
CA LEU A 178 4.01 21.06 -21.87
C LEU A 178 4.05 20.01 -20.75
N GLU A 179 5.17 19.30 -20.60
CA GLU A 179 5.46 18.66 -19.32
C GLU A 179 5.37 19.79 -18.28
N SER A 180 4.39 19.72 -17.37
CA SER A 180 4.43 20.62 -16.22
C SER A 180 5.78 20.37 -15.58
N ASP A 181 6.59 21.42 -15.38
CA ASP A 181 7.68 21.36 -14.42
C ASP A 181 7.06 20.72 -13.19
N GLU A 182 7.44 19.47 -12.88
CA GLU A 182 6.95 18.80 -11.69
C GLU A 182 7.27 19.77 -10.56
N GLU A 183 6.25 20.39 -9.94
CA GLU A 183 6.47 21.13 -8.71
C GLU A 183 7.01 20.09 -7.74
N THR A 184 8.34 20.06 -7.62
CA THR A 184 9.04 19.12 -6.75
C THR A 184 8.54 19.41 -5.36
N VAL A 185 7.81 18.46 -4.78
CA VAL A 185 7.27 18.57 -3.43
C VAL A 185 8.45 18.80 -2.48
N GLU A 186 8.55 20.00 -1.92
CA GLU A 186 9.66 20.40 -1.06
C GLU A 186 9.38 20.00 0.39
N ILE A 187 10.32 19.25 0.99
CA ILE A 187 10.26 18.81 2.37
C ILE A 187 10.77 19.92 3.29
N HIS A 188 10.06 20.19 4.38
CA HIS A 188 10.56 21.07 5.43
C HIS A 188 11.45 20.28 6.40
N ILE A 189 12.67 20.76 6.67
CA ILE A 189 13.64 20.03 7.51
C ILE A 189 13.09 19.78 8.92
N ASP A 190 12.65 20.84 9.62
CA ASP A 190 12.10 20.69 10.97
C ASP A 190 10.79 19.89 11.00
N GLY A 191 9.99 20.02 9.93
CA GLY A 191 8.77 19.25 9.75
C GLY A 191 9.04 17.76 9.58
N ALA A 192 10.02 17.39 8.76
CA ALA A 192 10.45 16.01 8.59
C ALA A 192 10.99 15.42 9.88
N ILE A 193 11.78 16.18 10.65
CA ILE A 193 12.24 15.77 11.98
C ILE A 193 11.05 15.51 12.90
N ALA A 194 10.06 16.41 12.90
CA ALA A 194 8.86 16.26 13.71
C ALA A 194 8.01 15.04 13.34
N ALA A 195 7.81 14.81 12.04
CA ALA A 195 7.08 13.65 11.54
C ALA A 195 7.83 12.34 11.82
N ALA A 196 9.15 12.31 11.64
CA ALA A 196 9.97 11.15 11.96
C ALA A 196 9.98 10.84 13.47
N TRP A 197 10.00 11.88 14.32
CA TRP A 197 9.87 11.74 15.76
C TRP A 197 8.53 11.11 16.16
N LEU A 198 7.42 11.54 15.55
CA LEU A 198 6.11 10.95 15.82
C LEU A 198 6.03 9.49 15.37
N LEU A 199 6.63 9.16 14.21
CA LEU A 199 6.73 7.78 13.75
C LEU A 199 7.58 6.91 14.68
N ASP A 200 8.63 7.45 15.31
CA ASP A 200 9.39 6.71 16.33
C ASP A 200 8.51 6.32 17.52
N ILE A 201 7.58 7.19 17.92
CA ILE A 201 6.59 6.87 18.96
C ILE A 201 5.62 5.80 18.46
N VAL A 202 5.03 5.98 17.28
CA VAL A 202 4.08 5.02 16.68
C VAL A 202 4.71 3.62 16.58
N ASP A 203 5.95 3.53 16.13
CA ASP A 203 6.69 2.27 16.03
C ASP A 203 7.02 1.68 17.41
N SER A 204 7.12 2.49 18.46
CA SER A 204 7.35 2.00 19.82
C SER A 204 6.10 1.43 20.49
N VAL A 205 4.90 1.81 20.03
CA VAL A 205 3.63 1.31 20.56
C VAL A 205 3.39 -0.11 20.05
N GLY A 206 3.51 -1.09 20.94
CA GLY A 206 3.25 -2.50 20.61
C GLY A 206 1.81 -2.73 20.14
N ASN A 207 1.64 -3.54 19.09
CA ASN A 207 0.35 -3.88 18.48
C ASN A 207 -0.47 -2.68 17.94
N SER A 208 0.17 -1.54 17.66
CA SER A 208 -0.50 -0.43 16.99
C SER A 208 -0.88 -0.81 15.55
N PRO A 209 -2.11 -0.53 15.08
CA PRO A 209 -2.51 -0.78 13.69
C PRO A 209 -2.02 0.32 12.72
N LEU A 210 -1.45 1.41 13.23
CA LEU A 210 -1.10 2.58 12.44
C LEU A 210 0.02 2.32 11.42
N PRO A 211 1.11 1.60 11.76
CA PRO A 211 2.14 1.27 10.77
C PRO A 211 1.59 0.52 9.55
N GLU A 212 0.71 -0.46 9.77
CA GLU A 212 0.05 -1.19 8.69
C GLU A 212 -0.77 -0.26 7.80
N ALA A 213 -1.52 0.66 8.42
CA ALA A 213 -2.35 1.61 7.69
C ALA A 213 -1.54 2.67 6.94
N TRP A 214 -0.37 3.09 7.46
CA TRP A 214 0.34 4.26 6.95
C TRP A 214 1.54 3.93 6.07
N TRP A 215 2.27 2.83 6.33
CA TRP A 215 3.55 2.59 5.66
C TRP A 215 3.43 2.45 4.15
N ILE A 216 2.33 1.86 3.66
CA ILE A 216 2.08 1.73 2.22
C ILE A 216 1.98 3.11 1.58
N GLU A 217 1.20 4.01 2.18
CA GLU A 217 1.01 5.38 1.69
C GLU A 217 2.28 6.23 1.82
N LEU A 218 3.02 6.07 2.93
CA LEU A 218 4.28 6.79 3.15
C LEU A 218 5.38 6.34 2.18
N VAL A 219 5.49 5.04 1.89
CA VAL A 219 6.47 4.53 0.90
C VAL A 219 6.04 4.87 -0.52
N ASN A 220 4.74 4.91 -0.82
CA ASN A 220 4.26 5.33 -2.15
C ASN A 220 4.61 6.80 -2.46
N ARG A 221 4.81 7.63 -1.43
CA ARG A 221 5.24 9.04 -1.53
C ARG A 221 6.76 9.13 -1.44
N SER A 222 7.42 9.02 -2.57
CA SER A 222 8.90 8.96 -2.64
C SER A 222 9.61 10.10 -1.91
N HIS A 223 9.05 11.31 -1.88
CA HIS A 223 9.58 12.46 -1.14
C HIS A 223 9.63 12.23 0.37
N LEU A 224 8.79 11.35 0.93
CA LEU A 224 8.75 11.03 2.36
C LEU A 224 9.68 9.88 2.76
N TYR A 225 10.14 9.06 1.81
CA TYR A 225 10.89 7.83 2.10
C TYR A 225 12.16 8.09 2.91
N VAL A 226 13.02 8.99 2.43
CA VAL A 226 14.29 9.34 3.10
C VAL A 226 14.05 10.19 4.35
N PRO A 227 13.26 11.29 4.32
CA PRO A 227 13.09 12.13 5.51
C PRO A 227 12.45 11.42 6.70
N LEU A 228 11.55 10.47 6.46
CA LEU A 228 10.91 9.69 7.52
C LEU A 228 11.69 8.42 7.91
N ARG A 229 12.87 8.21 7.31
CA ARG A 229 13.77 7.07 7.58
C ARG A 229 13.08 5.73 7.36
N MET A 230 12.25 5.63 6.32
CA MET A 230 11.45 4.43 6.06
C MET A 230 12.32 3.19 5.82
N GLY A 231 13.48 3.33 5.17
CA GLY A 231 14.45 2.24 5.01
C GLY A 231 14.86 1.62 6.34
N GLU A 232 15.32 2.44 7.30
CA GLU A 232 15.71 1.97 8.63
C GLU A 232 14.55 1.33 9.40
N ARG A 233 13.32 1.85 9.26
CA ARG A 233 12.13 1.30 9.91
C ARG A 233 11.80 -0.09 9.35
N ILE A 234 11.85 -0.22 8.03
CA ILE A 234 11.67 -1.50 7.33
C ILE A 234 12.72 -2.50 7.79
N GLU A 235 14.01 -2.11 7.83
CA GLU A 235 15.10 -2.99 8.28
C GLU A 235 14.90 -3.50 9.72
N LYS A 236 14.42 -2.65 10.64
CA LYS A 236 14.15 -3.07 12.03
C LYS A 236 13.02 -4.10 12.16
N ARG A 237 12.05 -4.06 11.25
CA ARG A 237 10.88 -4.98 11.22
C ARG A 237 11.04 -6.14 10.26
N PHE A 238 12.18 -6.19 9.59
CA PHE A 238 12.55 -7.17 8.57
C PHE A 238 12.63 -8.60 9.11
N THR A 239 12.89 -8.76 10.41
CA THR A 239 13.03 -10.08 11.04
C THR A 239 11.72 -10.53 11.68
N GLY A 240 11.07 -11.54 11.08
CA GLY A 240 9.88 -12.19 11.63
C GLY A 240 8.68 -12.19 10.68
N THR A 241 7.68 -13.02 10.98
CA THR A 241 6.50 -13.20 10.13
C THR A 241 5.38 -12.19 10.40
N GLU A 242 5.47 -11.40 11.47
CA GLU A 242 4.40 -10.47 11.88
C GLU A 242 4.17 -9.37 10.83
N TRP A 243 5.24 -8.89 10.20
CA TRP A 243 5.20 -7.75 9.26
C TRP A 243 5.19 -8.16 7.79
N SER A 244 5.18 -9.47 7.50
CA SER A 244 5.33 -10.03 6.16
C SER A 244 4.32 -9.44 5.17
N SER A 245 3.05 -9.33 5.56
CA SER A 245 2.00 -8.85 4.66
C SER A 245 2.20 -7.40 4.22
N ILE A 246 2.56 -6.51 5.16
CA ILE A 246 2.86 -5.09 4.85
C ILE A 246 4.11 -4.99 3.99
N LEU A 247 5.17 -5.73 4.36
CA LEU A 247 6.44 -5.75 3.64
C LEU A 247 6.24 -6.22 2.18
N ILE A 248 5.40 -7.22 1.94
CA ILE A 248 5.01 -7.66 0.59
C ILE A 248 4.32 -6.52 -0.16
N GLN A 249 3.33 -5.87 0.46
CA GLN A 249 2.54 -4.83 -0.19
C GLN A 249 3.37 -3.62 -0.64
N ILE A 250 4.41 -3.25 0.11
CA ILE A 250 5.28 -2.11 -0.22
C ILE A 250 6.33 -2.41 -1.31
N ILE A 251 6.63 -3.69 -1.63
CA ILE A 251 7.67 -4.05 -2.62
C ILE A 251 7.53 -3.26 -3.92
N PRO A 252 6.35 -3.14 -4.56
CA PRO A 252 6.29 -2.50 -5.88
C PRO A 252 6.50 -0.99 -5.84
N HIS A 253 6.23 -0.35 -4.70
CA HIS A 253 6.59 1.04 -4.46
C HIS A 253 8.10 1.17 -4.25
N LEU A 254 8.69 0.27 -3.44
CA LEU A 254 10.15 0.24 -3.22
C LEU A 254 10.95 0.00 -4.49
N LEU A 255 10.45 -0.79 -5.46
CA LEU A 255 11.17 -1.00 -6.73
C LEU A 255 11.52 0.30 -7.46
N ARG A 256 10.74 1.37 -7.25
CA ARG A 256 10.93 2.69 -7.86
C ARG A 256 11.78 3.64 -7.02
N ILE A 257 12.06 3.29 -5.77
CA ILE A 257 12.68 4.17 -4.76
C ILE A 257 13.99 3.56 -4.24
N ASP A 258 13.91 2.33 -3.73
CA ASP A 258 15.01 1.55 -3.17
C ASP A 258 14.88 0.08 -3.60
N THR A 259 15.43 -0.23 -4.77
CA THR A 259 15.41 -1.59 -5.34
C THR A 259 16.20 -2.59 -4.47
N TYR A 260 17.24 -2.13 -3.76
CA TYR A 260 18.03 -2.99 -2.88
C TYR A 260 17.19 -3.46 -1.69
N GLN A 261 16.46 -2.54 -1.05
CA GLN A 261 15.55 -2.88 0.03
C GLN A 261 14.42 -3.80 -0.44
N ALA A 262 13.87 -3.57 -1.63
CA ALA A 262 12.87 -4.45 -2.22
C ALA A 262 13.40 -5.88 -2.43
N GLU A 263 14.60 -6.03 -2.99
CA GLU A 263 15.25 -7.32 -3.20
C GLU A 263 15.55 -8.02 -1.87
N ALA A 264 15.99 -7.28 -0.85
CA ALA A 264 16.21 -7.81 0.49
C ALA A 264 14.91 -8.42 1.04
N ILE A 265 13.79 -7.69 1.01
CA ILE A 265 12.48 -8.16 1.51
C ILE A 265 12.06 -9.43 0.80
N VAL A 266 12.21 -9.45 -0.53
CA VAL A 266 11.90 -10.63 -1.34
C VAL A 266 12.71 -11.85 -0.89
N ASN A 267 14.03 -11.69 -0.76
CA ASN A 267 14.90 -12.80 -0.35
C ASN A 267 14.56 -13.33 1.04
N GLU A 268 14.27 -12.45 2.00
CA GLU A 268 13.89 -12.86 3.35
C GLU A 268 12.57 -13.64 3.35
N ILE A 269 11.54 -13.15 2.67
CA ILE A 269 10.24 -13.84 2.60
C ILE A 269 10.37 -15.21 1.91
N LEU A 270 11.19 -15.31 0.85
CA LEU A 270 11.43 -16.58 0.18
C LEU A 270 12.22 -17.56 1.06
N ALA A 271 13.12 -17.06 1.91
CA ALA A 271 13.95 -17.88 2.80
C ALA A 271 13.20 -18.35 4.06
N SER A 272 12.43 -17.47 4.71
CA SER A 272 11.85 -17.71 6.04
C SER A 272 10.31 -17.69 6.07
N GLY A 273 9.64 -17.24 5.01
CA GLY A 273 8.19 -17.12 4.94
C GLY A 273 7.43 -18.45 4.95
N GLY A 274 6.21 -18.43 5.47
CA GLY A 274 5.28 -19.57 5.43
C GLY A 274 4.64 -19.76 4.05
N GLU A 275 3.72 -20.71 3.95
CA GLU A 275 2.97 -20.96 2.71
C GLU A 275 2.15 -19.73 2.29
N LYS A 276 1.52 -19.05 3.25
CA LYS A 276 0.70 -17.86 2.99
C LYS A 276 1.54 -16.73 2.39
N GLU A 277 2.69 -16.43 2.99
CA GLU A 277 3.60 -15.39 2.52
C GLU A 277 4.18 -15.71 1.14
N ARG A 278 4.49 -16.99 0.87
CA ARG A 278 4.93 -17.46 -0.46
C ARG A 278 3.85 -17.28 -1.53
N ILE A 279 2.58 -17.50 -1.18
CA ILE A 279 1.45 -17.25 -2.08
C ILE A 279 1.30 -15.75 -2.35
N GLU A 280 1.37 -14.93 -1.29
CA GLU A 280 1.25 -13.47 -1.39
C GLU A 280 2.38 -12.88 -2.24
N ILE A 281 3.64 -13.27 -2.02
CA ILE A 281 4.76 -12.77 -2.81
C ILE A 281 4.71 -13.26 -4.27
N ALA A 282 4.27 -14.50 -4.52
CA ALA A 282 4.07 -15.00 -5.88
C ALA A 282 3.05 -14.17 -6.67
N SER A 283 2.02 -13.64 -5.99
CA SER A 283 1.00 -12.80 -6.61
C SER A 283 1.54 -11.46 -7.12
N LEU A 284 2.67 -10.99 -6.59
CA LEU A 284 3.32 -9.78 -7.06
C LEU A 284 4.05 -9.97 -8.39
N ALA A 285 4.44 -11.20 -8.74
CA ALA A 285 5.30 -11.46 -9.89
C ALA A 285 4.74 -10.86 -11.18
N GLU A 286 3.44 -11.01 -11.46
CA GLU A 286 2.82 -10.41 -12.65
C GLU A 286 2.95 -8.89 -12.68
N ARG A 287 2.72 -8.24 -11.53
CA ARG A 287 2.73 -6.79 -11.40
C ARG A 287 4.13 -6.21 -11.57
N ILE A 288 5.17 -6.89 -11.09
CA ILE A 288 6.52 -6.29 -11.00
C ILE A 288 7.47 -6.62 -12.15
N VAL A 289 7.09 -7.51 -13.08
CA VAL A 289 7.97 -7.89 -14.21
C VAL A 289 8.36 -6.66 -15.05
N SER A 290 7.45 -5.71 -15.22
CA SER A 290 7.70 -4.47 -15.96
C SER A 290 8.68 -3.53 -15.27
N GLU A 291 8.72 -3.55 -13.94
CA GLU A 291 9.51 -2.66 -13.09
C GLU A 291 10.90 -3.25 -12.82
N SER A 292 10.96 -4.55 -12.49
CA SER A 292 12.22 -5.25 -12.24
C SER A 292 12.15 -6.70 -12.68
N ILE A 293 12.65 -6.97 -13.88
CA ILE A 293 12.77 -8.31 -14.46
C ILE A 293 13.60 -9.23 -13.55
N GLN A 294 14.66 -8.71 -12.92
CA GLN A 294 15.54 -9.52 -12.06
C GLN A 294 14.80 -10.02 -10.81
N ILE A 295 14.13 -9.12 -10.09
CA ILE A 295 13.40 -9.50 -8.86
C ILE A 295 12.19 -10.37 -9.21
N ALA A 296 11.49 -10.06 -10.30
CA ALA A 296 10.43 -10.92 -10.80
C ALA A 296 10.90 -12.35 -11.08
N LYS A 297 12.07 -12.52 -11.72
CA LYS A 297 12.67 -13.83 -11.96
C LYS A 297 12.96 -14.58 -10.66
N LEU A 298 13.47 -13.90 -9.63
CA LEU A 298 13.73 -14.50 -8.31
C LEU A 298 12.44 -15.06 -7.70
N ILE A 299 11.38 -14.24 -7.65
CA ILE A 299 10.07 -14.67 -7.15
C ILE A 299 9.53 -15.84 -7.97
N ILE A 300 9.53 -15.72 -9.30
CA ILE A 300 8.99 -16.77 -10.19
C ILE A 300 9.75 -18.09 -9.99
N ASP A 301 11.07 -18.06 -9.95
CA ASP A 301 11.88 -19.29 -9.81
C ASP A 301 11.62 -19.98 -8.48
N ALA A 302 11.64 -19.23 -7.39
CA ALA A 302 11.40 -19.75 -6.06
C ALA A 302 9.96 -20.29 -5.91
N SER A 303 8.97 -19.55 -6.42
CA SER A 303 7.57 -19.99 -6.36
C SER A 303 7.28 -21.20 -7.25
N ILE A 304 7.91 -21.34 -8.43
CA ILE A 304 7.74 -22.51 -9.30
C ILE A 304 8.32 -23.80 -8.68
N ASP A 305 9.28 -23.68 -7.76
CA ASP A 305 9.83 -24.84 -7.04
C ASP A 305 8.90 -25.37 -5.93
N GLU A 306 7.87 -24.61 -5.56
CA GLU A 306 6.87 -25.02 -4.58
C GLU A 306 5.84 -26.00 -5.17
N GLU A 307 5.28 -26.89 -4.34
CA GLU A 307 4.22 -27.81 -4.78
C GLU A 307 2.79 -27.26 -4.54
N ASN A 308 2.67 -26.06 -3.96
CA ASN A 308 1.41 -25.42 -3.52
C ASN A 308 0.86 -24.38 -4.52
N ASP A 309 -0.06 -23.53 -4.07
CA ASP A 309 -0.72 -22.51 -4.89
C ASP A 309 0.23 -21.41 -5.40
N ALA A 310 1.37 -21.16 -4.73
CA ALA A 310 2.35 -20.17 -5.16
C ALA A 310 2.89 -20.49 -6.56
N ALA A 311 3.17 -21.77 -6.85
CA ALA A 311 3.63 -22.20 -8.17
C ALA A 311 2.58 -21.96 -9.26
N VAL A 312 1.30 -22.18 -8.95
CA VAL A 312 0.19 -21.94 -9.89
C VAL A 312 0.08 -20.45 -10.18
N ILE A 313 0.16 -19.60 -9.16
CA ILE A 313 0.08 -18.15 -9.29
C ILE A 313 1.25 -17.62 -10.11
N ALA A 314 2.49 -17.95 -9.73
CA ALA A 314 3.71 -17.50 -10.40
C ALA A 314 3.80 -17.94 -11.87
N THR A 315 3.20 -19.08 -12.23
CA THR A 315 3.12 -19.55 -13.61
C THR A 315 2.41 -18.55 -14.53
N SER A 316 1.46 -17.79 -14.00
CA SER A 316 0.71 -16.80 -14.76
C SER A 316 1.60 -15.64 -15.26
N ALA A 317 2.58 -15.25 -14.43
CA ALA A 317 3.56 -14.20 -14.73
C ALA A 317 4.53 -14.54 -15.86
N LEU A 318 4.66 -15.82 -16.21
CA LEU A 318 5.52 -16.24 -17.33
C LEU A 318 5.10 -15.62 -18.67
N SER A 319 3.80 -15.40 -18.87
CA SER A 319 3.29 -14.76 -20.09
C SER A 319 3.78 -13.31 -20.24
N ILE A 320 3.83 -12.56 -19.14
CA ILE A 320 4.37 -11.19 -19.13
C ILE A 320 5.90 -11.27 -19.35
N LEU A 321 6.60 -12.16 -18.61
CA LEU A 321 8.04 -12.36 -18.78
C LEU A 321 8.44 -12.69 -20.22
N ALA A 322 7.63 -13.45 -20.96
CA ALA A 322 7.90 -13.80 -22.35
C ALA A 322 7.99 -12.59 -23.29
N HIS A 323 7.32 -11.48 -22.98
CA HIS A 323 7.42 -10.24 -23.75
C HIS A 323 8.71 -9.47 -23.45
N HIS A 324 9.20 -9.54 -22.22
CA HIS A 324 10.38 -8.78 -21.77
C HIS A 324 11.70 -9.56 -21.90
N ASP A 325 11.68 -10.87 -21.65
CA ASP A 325 12.83 -11.77 -21.79
C ASP A 325 12.38 -13.17 -22.28
N PRO A 326 12.25 -13.35 -23.60
CA PRO A 326 11.88 -14.63 -24.21
C PRO A 326 12.79 -15.79 -23.80
N SER A 327 14.08 -15.52 -23.56
CA SER A 327 15.06 -16.55 -23.23
C SER A 327 14.83 -17.12 -21.82
N ALA A 328 14.62 -16.24 -20.85
CA ALA A 328 14.32 -16.57 -19.46
C ALA A 328 12.93 -17.18 -19.30
N PHE A 329 11.97 -16.73 -20.09
CA PHE A 329 10.66 -17.37 -20.19
C PHE A 329 10.82 -18.83 -20.64
N MET A 330 11.53 -19.08 -21.74
CA MET A 330 11.63 -20.43 -22.31
C MET A 330 12.35 -21.42 -21.38
N SER A 331 13.28 -20.98 -20.52
CA SER A 331 13.88 -21.88 -19.51
C SER A 331 12.88 -22.27 -18.42
N ARG A 332 12.05 -21.33 -17.96
CA ARG A 332 11.02 -21.56 -16.92
C ARG A 332 9.81 -22.33 -17.46
N ALA A 333 9.40 -22.05 -18.69
CA ALA A 333 8.36 -22.79 -19.41
C ALA A 333 8.69 -24.29 -19.49
N MET A 334 9.96 -24.63 -19.72
CA MET A 334 10.42 -26.02 -19.70
C MET A 334 10.23 -26.67 -18.33
N LYS A 335 10.67 -26.00 -17.25
CA LYS A 335 10.51 -26.46 -15.87
C LYS A 335 9.03 -26.68 -15.52
N VAL A 336 8.18 -25.72 -15.87
CA VAL A 336 6.73 -25.77 -15.64
C VAL A 336 6.04 -26.89 -16.43
N SER A 337 6.47 -27.18 -17.67
CA SER A 337 5.93 -28.29 -18.47
C SER A 337 6.14 -29.67 -17.82
N GLN A 338 7.14 -29.77 -16.95
CA GLN A 338 7.52 -30.98 -16.22
C GLN A 338 7.10 -30.97 -14.76
N HIS A 339 6.43 -29.91 -14.31
CA HIS A 339 6.06 -29.71 -12.92
C HIS A 339 5.13 -30.84 -12.44
N ARG A 340 5.30 -31.33 -11.21
CA ARG A 340 4.51 -32.46 -10.68
C ARG A 340 3.03 -32.12 -10.51
N ASN A 341 2.75 -30.91 -9.98
CA ASN A 341 1.39 -30.43 -9.78
C ASN A 341 0.68 -30.19 -11.15
N PRO A 342 -0.42 -30.90 -11.47
CA PRO A 342 -1.14 -30.72 -12.73
C PRO A 342 -1.77 -29.33 -12.87
N ARG A 343 -2.09 -28.65 -11.76
CA ARG A 343 -2.66 -27.28 -11.79
C ARG A 343 -1.67 -26.28 -12.38
N VAL A 344 -0.38 -26.43 -12.07
CA VAL A 344 0.71 -25.62 -12.64
C VAL A 344 0.80 -25.84 -14.15
N ARG A 345 0.82 -27.11 -14.60
CA ARG A 345 0.82 -27.43 -16.04
C ARG A 345 -0.41 -26.88 -16.77
N ARG A 346 -1.61 -27.04 -16.19
CA ARG A 346 -2.86 -26.45 -16.70
C ARG A 346 -2.75 -24.94 -16.86
N ARG A 347 -2.30 -24.25 -15.81
CA ARG A 347 -2.16 -22.80 -15.83
C ARG A 347 -1.19 -22.32 -16.90
N PHE A 348 -0.11 -23.06 -17.14
CA PHE A 348 0.82 -22.78 -18.24
C PHE A 348 0.22 -23.00 -19.62
N VAL A 349 -0.57 -24.07 -19.81
CA VAL A 349 -1.32 -24.29 -21.07
C VAL A 349 -2.23 -23.10 -21.36
N ASP A 350 -2.86 -22.54 -20.34
CA ASP A 350 -3.82 -21.45 -20.48
C ASP A 350 -3.18 -20.09 -20.79
N SER A 351 -2.01 -19.81 -20.22
CA SER A 351 -1.39 -18.47 -20.25
C SER A 351 -0.10 -18.38 -21.07
N GLY A 352 0.72 -19.43 -21.10
CA GLY A 352 2.09 -19.39 -21.62
C GLY A 352 2.35 -20.23 -22.87
N LEU A 353 1.60 -21.32 -23.10
CA LEU A 353 1.90 -22.28 -24.18
C LEU A 353 1.96 -21.62 -25.56
N ARG A 354 1.02 -20.72 -25.86
CA ARG A 354 1.00 -20.02 -27.15
C ARG A 354 2.28 -19.23 -27.40
N MET A 355 2.78 -18.51 -26.40
CA MET A 355 4.01 -17.74 -26.50
C MET A 355 5.23 -18.66 -26.66
N ALA A 356 5.27 -19.78 -25.93
CA ALA A 356 6.34 -20.75 -26.07
C ALA A 356 6.44 -21.31 -27.49
N MET A 357 5.30 -21.61 -28.12
CA MET A 357 5.27 -22.13 -29.48
C MET A 357 5.51 -21.07 -30.56
N GLN A 358 5.22 -19.79 -30.27
CA GLN A 358 5.64 -18.69 -31.15
C GLN A 358 7.18 -18.52 -31.13
N ILE A 359 7.81 -18.69 -29.97
CA ILE A 359 9.26 -18.56 -29.80
C ILE A 359 10.00 -19.81 -30.30
N ASP A 360 9.46 -21.01 -30.07
CA ASP A 360 10.03 -22.30 -30.50
C ASP A 360 8.98 -23.16 -31.23
N PRO A 361 8.66 -22.87 -32.50
CA PRO A 361 7.59 -23.55 -33.24
C PRO A 361 7.81 -25.05 -33.48
N ILE A 362 9.06 -25.50 -33.47
CA ILE A 362 9.41 -26.92 -33.66
C ILE A 362 9.59 -27.67 -32.33
N ASP A 363 9.26 -27.01 -31.23
CA ASP A 363 9.37 -27.52 -29.86
C ASP A 363 10.77 -28.09 -29.54
N LYS A 364 11.87 -27.44 -29.97
CA LYS A 364 13.25 -27.90 -29.70
C LYS A 364 13.45 -28.26 -28.24
N LYS A 365 12.91 -27.45 -27.32
CA LYS A 365 12.99 -27.67 -25.86
C LYS A 365 12.10 -28.80 -25.34
N GLY A 366 11.11 -29.28 -26.10
CA GLY A 366 10.26 -30.41 -25.72
C GLY A 366 9.12 -30.04 -24.76
N ILE A 367 8.74 -28.77 -24.70
CA ILE A 367 7.68 -28.24 -23.83
C ILE A 367 6.34 -28.87 -24.22
N LEU A 368 5.99 -28.87 -25.50
CA LEU A 368 4.72 -29.42 -26.00
C LEU A 368 4.69 -30.94 -25.83
N VAL A 369 5.80 -31.62 -26.15
CA VAL A 369 5.95 -33.06 -25.94
C VAL A 369 5.75 -33.44 -24.47
N ASN A 370 6.32 -32.68 -23.52
CA ASN A 370 6.14 -32.94 -22.09
C ASN A 370 4.67 -32.81 -21.67
N LEU A 371 3.99 -31.74 -22.10
CA LEU A 371 2.59 -31.50 -21.75
C LEU A 371 1.67 -32.62 -22.26
N ILE A 372 1.91 -33.13 -23.47
CA ILE A 372 1.17 -34.27 -24.03
C ILE A 372 1.48 -35.55 -23.22
N LYS A 373 2.76 -35.80 -22.89
CA LYS A 373 3.19 -36.98 -22.13
C LYS A 373 2.53 -37.07 -20.75
N PHE A 374 2.39 -35.96 -20.04
CA PHE A 374 1.74 -35.95 -18.72
C PHE A 374 0.22 -36.15 -18.78
N ASN A 375 -0.38 -36.13 -19.97
CA ASN A 375 -1.76 -36.49 -20.27
C ASN A 375 -2.77 -36.00 -19.22
N ASP A 376 -2.77 -34.69 -18.97
CA ASP A 376 -3.75 -34.07 -18.09
C ASP A 376 -5.12 -33.99 -18.79
N GLU A 377 -6.13 -34.74 -18.33
CA GLU A 377 -7.44 -34.86 -19.00
C GLU A 377 -8.10 -33.51 -19.31
N ASN A 378 -7.97 -32.54 -18.39
CA ASN A 378 -8.56 -31.21 -18.55
C ASN A 378 -7.85 -30.37 -19.61
N SER A 379 -6.53 -30.53 -19.75
CA SER A 379 -5.72 -29.77 -20.72
C SER A 379 -5.56 -30.49 -22.05
N ARG A 380 -5.77 -31.81 -22.10
CA ARG A 380 -5.45 -32.66 -23.26
C ARG A 380 -6.02 -32.12 -24.55
N ILE A 381 -7.33 -31.86 -24.58
CA ILE A 381 -8.03 -31.38 -25.77
C ILE A 381 -7.44 -30.05 -26.24
N ARG A 382 -7.08 -29.15 -25.31
CA ARG A 382 -6.50 -27.85 -25.62
C ARG A 382 -5.08 -27.97 -26.17
N VAL A 383 -4.26 -28.82 -25.55
CA VAL A 383 -2.88 -29.08 -25.99
C VAL A 383 -2.85 -29.74 -27.37
N GLU A 384 -3.68 -30.77 -27.60
CA GLU A 384 -3.79 -31.45 -28.90
C GLU A 384 -4.31 -30.51 -29.99
N ARG A 385 -5.33 -29.72 -29.69
CA ARG A 385 -5.84 -28.70 -30.61
C ARG A 385 -4.75 -27.70 -30.97
N PHE A 386 -4.00 -27.21 -29.98
CA PHE A 386 -2.92 -26.26 -30.21
C PHE A 386 -1.80 -26.86 -31.08
N ALA A 387 -1.43 -28.12 -30.83
CA ALA A 387 -0.46 -28.84 -31.65
C ALA A 387 -0.91 -28.96 -33.12
N LYS A 388 -2.20 -29.22 -33.36
CA LYS A 388 -2.78 -29.24 -34.72
C LYS A 388 -2.76 -27.86 -35.38
N GLU A 389 -3.19 -26.81 -34.66
CA GLU A 389 -3.15 -25.43 -35.15
C GLU A 389 -1.72 -25.01 -35.54
N MET A 390 -0.71 -25.38 -34.74
CA MET A 390 0.70 -25.12 -35.05
C MET A 390 1.17 -25.85 -36.30
N ALA A 391 0.82 -27.12 -36.46
CA ALA A 391 1.17 -27.90 -37.64
C ALA A 391 0.48 -27.39 -38.93
N GLN A 392 -0.72 -26.83 -38.82
CA GLN A 392 -1.39 -26.16 -39.94
C GLN A 392 -0.69 -24.86 -40.34
N MET A 393 -0.20 -24.07 -39.37
CA MET A 393 0.54 -22.85 -39.65
C MET A 393 1.96 -23.10 -40.18
N ASN A 394 2.60 -24.19 -39.75
CA ASN A 394 3.94 -24.59 -40.19
C ASN A 394 4.03 -26.12 -40.37
N PRO A 395 3.83 -26.62 -41.60
CA PRO A 395 3.81 -28.06 -41.89
C PRO A 395 5.12 -28.79 -41.53
N ASP A 396 6.28 -28.18 -41.78
CA ASP A 396 7.59 -28.77 -41.48
C ASP A 396 7.82 -28.94 -39.97
N ALA A 397 7.36 -27.96 -39.19
CA ALA A 397 7.35 -28.04 -37.73
C ALA A 397 6.41 -29.15 -37.23
N GLY A 398 5.24 -29.29 -37.87
CA GLY A 398 4.27 -30.34 -37.57
C GLY A 398 4.83 -31.75 -37.78
N ILE A 399 5.52 -32.00 -38.90
CA ILE A 399 6.17 -33.29 -39.19
C ILE A 399 7.21 -33.61 -38.10
N THR A 400 8.04 -32.63 -37.76
CA THR A 400 9.08 -32.78 -36.72
C THR A 400 8.48 -33.10 -35.35
N LEU A 401 7.34 -32.48 -35.01
CA LEU A 401 6.63 -32.73 -33.76
C LEU A 401 6.06 -34.16 -33.71
N VAL A 402 5.42 -34.62 -34.78
CA VAL A 402 4.90 -35.99 -34.89
C VAL A 402 6.02 -37.02 -34.70
N ASP A 403 7.15 -36.84 -35.37
CA ASP A 403 8.30 -37.73 -35.24
C ASP A 403 8.83 -37.79 -33.81
N ARG A 404 8.82 -36.67 -33.08
CA ARG A 404 9.25 -36.62 -31.68
C ARG A 404 8.25 -37.26 -30.73
N LEU A 405 6.95 -37.07 -30.96
CA LEU A 405 5.91 -37.73 -30.18
C LEU A 405 5.95 -39.26 -30.38
N ALA A 406 6.13 -39.72 -31.61
CA ALA A 406 6.30 -41.14 -31.93
C ALA A 406 7.51 -41.76 -31.23
N LYS A 407 8.65 -41.03 -31.16
CA LYS A 407 9.85 -41.48 -30.43
C LYS A 407 9.63 -41.62 -28.91
N VAL A 408 8.63 -40.95 -28.35
CA VAL A 408 8.26 -41.03 -26.93
C VAL A 408 7.09 -42.01 -26.72
N GLY A 409 6.65 -42.72 -27.77
CA GLY A 409 5.59 -43.73 -27.71
C GLY A 409 4.17 -43.16 -27.72
N ILE A 410 4.00 -41.92 -28.17
CA ILE A 410 2.70 -41.24 -28.24
C ILE A 410 2.24 -41.20 -29.70
N GLU A 411 1.14 -41.89 -30.00
CA GLU A 411 0.50 -41.78 -31.32
C GLU A 411 -0.24 -40.44 -31.43
N PHE A 412 0.28 -39.52 -32.24
CA PHE A 412 -0.35 -38.24 -32.55
C PHE A 412 -0.61 -38.14 -34.05
N ARG A 413 -1.88 -37.98 -34.42
CA ARG A 413 -2.29 -37.83 -35.82
C ARG A 413 -2.63 -36.38 -36.12
N LEU A 414 -1.90 -35.80 -37.06
CA LEU A 414 -2.30 -34.59 -37.77
C LEU A 414 -3.47 -34.98 -38.68
N SER A 415 -4.70 -34.83 -38.21
CA SER A 415 -5.87 -34.96 -39.07
C SER A 415 -5.92 -33.76 -40.02
N GLU A 416 -6.27 -34.00 -41.29
CA GLU A 416 -6.44 -33.00 -42.36
C GLU A 416 -7.17 -31.73 -41.92
#